data_AF-A0A964RWA2-F1
#
_entry.id   AF-A0A964RWA2-F1
#
_cell.length_a   1.000
_cell.length_b   1.000
_cell.length_c   1.000
_cell.angle_alpha   90.00
_cell.angle_beta   90.00
_cell.angle_gamma   90.00
#
_symmetry.space_group_name_H-M   'P 1'
#
loop_
_entity.id
_entity.type
_entity.pdbx_description
1 polymer ?
#
loop_
_entity_poly.entity_id
_entity_poly.type
_entity_poly.pdbx_seq_one_letter_code
_entity_poly.pdbx_strand_id
1 'polypeptide(L)' 'METITAFIKTHPQSLTLLGLALLIRFWVNRRRFNRRGWGGMQHFTSYGKALFTTAIEKILMLIAGVMMVAAILLLLTGH' A
#
# COMPACT_ATOMS: atom_id res chain seq x y z
N MET A 1 -11.88 -25.54 -8.05
CA MET A 1 -10.53 -25.04 -8.43
C MET A 1 -10.54 -24.33 -9.78
N GLU A 2 -11.30 -24.80 -10.77
CA GLU A 2 -11.32 -24.23 -12.13
C GLU A 2 -11.92 -22.81 -12.19
N THR A 3 -12.91 -22.49 -11.37
CA THR A 3 -13.55 -21.16 -11.33
C THR A 3 -12.60 -20.06 -10.81
N ILE A 4 -11.82 -20.35 -9.76
CA ILE A 4 -10.85 -19.41 -9.18
C ILE A 4 -9.70 -19.17 -10.15
N THR A 5 -9.19 -20.22 -10.78
CA THR A 5 -8.08 -20.11 -11.74
C THR A 5 -8.49 -19.37 -13.00
N ALA A 6 -9.73 -19.56 -13.49
CA ALA A 6 -10.29 -18.78 -14.59
C ALA A 6 -10.36 -17.29 -14.24
N PHE A 7 -10.88 -16.93 -13.06
CA PHE A 7 -10.96 -15.55 -12.60
C PHE A 7 -9.59 -14.87 -12.54
N ILE A 8 -8.57 -15.55 -12.00
CA ILE A 8 -7.19 -15.03 -11.90
C ILE A 8 -6.59 -14.78 -13.28
N LYS A 9 -6.83 -15.67 -14.24
CA LYS A 9 -6.36 -15.51 -15.62
C LYS A 9 -7.04 -14.36 -16.36
N THR A 10 -8.31 -14.09 -16.07
CA THR A 10 -9.07 -13.01 -16.70
C THR A 10 -8.64 -11.63 -16.21
N HIS A 11 -8.22 -11.49 -14.95
CA HIS A 11 -7.92 -10.19 -14.32
C HIS A 11 -6.49 -10.09 -13.75
N PRO A 12 -5.43 -10.38 -14.52
CA PRO A 12 -4.08 -10.39 -14.00
C PRO A 12 -3.58 -8.99 -13.63
N GLN A 13 -4.02 -7.96 -14.36
CA GLN A 13 -3.56 -6.58 -14.17
C GLN A 13 -4.14 -5.95 -12.90
N SER A 14 -5.44 -6.12 -12.67
CA SER A 14 -6.07 -5.62 -11.44
C SER A 14 -5.53 -6.33 -10.19
N LEU A 15 -5.31 -7.64 -10.23
CA LEU A 15 -4.76 -8.41 -9.11
C LEU A 15 -3.32 -8.01 -8.77
N THR A 16 -2.46 -7.86 -9.78
CA THR A 16 -1.07 -7.41 -9.58
C THR A 16 -1.02 -6.00 -8.99
N LEU A 17 -1.85 -5.08 -9.49
CA LEU A 17 -1.91 -3.70 -9.01
C LEU A 17 -2.46 -3.62 -7.57
N LEU A 18 -3.50 -4.39 -7.25
CA LEU A 18 -4.04 -4.52 -5.88
C LEU A 18 -2.98 -5.07 -4.92
N GLY A 19 -2.28 -6.13 -5.32
CA GLY A 19 -1.20 -6.74 -4.54
C GLY A 19 -0.09 -5.75 -4.21
N LEU A 20 0.36 -4.97 -5.21
CA LEU A 20 1.37 -3.94 -5.01
C LEU A 20 0.88 -2.81 -4.08
N ALA A 21 -0.35 -2.33 -4.26
CA ALA A 21 -0.93 -1.29 -3.39
C ALA A 21 -0.99 -1.73 -1.92
N LEU A 22 -1.41 -2.98 -1.68
CA LEU A 22 -1.44 -3.57 -0.34
C LEU A 22 -0.05 -3.74 0.25
N LEU A 23 0.93 -4.18 -0.55
CA LEU A 23 2.31 -4.36 -0.11
C LEU A 23 2.93 -3.03 0.33
N ILE A 24 2.72 -1.95 -0.44
CA ILE A 24 3.19 -0.60 -0.08
C ILE A 24 2.56 -0.16 1.25
N ARG A 25 1.24 -0.28 1.40
CA ARG A 25 0.53 0.08 2.66
C ARG A 25 1.04 -0.73 3.84
N PHE A 26 1.20 -2.04 3.67
CA PHE A 26 1.72 -2.92 4.72
C PHE A 26 3.13 -2.52 5.12
N TRP A 27 4.01 -2.27 4.15
CA TRP A 27 5.39 -1.88 4.43
C TRP A 27 5.48 -0.53 5.16
N VAL A 28 4.71 0.48 4.72
CA VAL A 28 4.65 1.78 5.40
C VAL A 28 4.08 1.63 6.81
N ASN A 29 2.99 0.89 6.99
CA ASN A 29 2.39 0.68 8.32
C ASN A 29 3.30 -0.11 9.24
N ARG A 30 4.03 -1.11 8.73
CA ARG A 30 5.04 -1.86 9.49
C ARG A 30 6.16 -0.94 9.95
N ARG A 31 6.68 -0.07 9.08
CA ARG A 31 7.71 0.92 9.47
C ARG A 31 7.18 1.90 10.52
N ARG A 32 5.95 2.38 10.37
CA ARG A 32 5.29 3.25 11.36
C ARG A 32 5.14 2.54 12.71
N PHE A 33 4.71 1.28 12.69
CA PHE A 33 4.56 0.47 13.90
C PHE A 33 5.90 0.26 14.61
N ASN A 34 6.96 -0.12 13.87
CA ASN A 34 8.29 -0.34 14.43
C ASN A 34 8.92 0.93 15.04
N ARG A 35 8.47 2.12 14.64
CA ARG A 35 8.92 3.39 15.24
C ARG A 35 8.11 3.82 16.46
N ARG A 36 6.99 3.16 16.76
CA ARG A 36 6.18 3.49 17.94
C ARG A 36 6.82 2.83 19.17
N GLY A 37 7.05 3.64 20.21
CA GLY A 37 7.46 3.14 21.52
C GLY A 37 6.26 2.66 22.35
N TRP A 38 6.52 2.37 23.63
CA TRP A 38 5.50 1.98 24.62
C TRP A 38 4.32 2.95 24.74
N GLY A 39 4.53 4.25 24.47
CA GLY A 39 3.47 5.26 24.47
C GLY A 39 2.69 5.40 23.15
N GLY A 40 2.93 4.54 22.15
CA GLY A 40 2.28 4.64 20.83
C GLY A 40 2.72 5.83 19.97
N MET A 41 3.57 6.71 20.49
CA MET A 41 4.13 7.85 19.79
C MET A 41 5.28 7.42 18.88
N GLN A 42 5.35 7.99 17.68
CA GLN A 42 6.48 7.74 16.77
C GLN A 42 7.73 8.46 17.28
N HIS A 43 8.78 7.71 17.54
CA HIS A 43 10.07 8.29 17.89
C HIS A 43 10.92 8.57 16.65
N PHE A 44 11.45 9.79 16.58
CA PHE A 44 12.40 10.22 15.55
C PHE A 44 13.62 10.82 16.24
N THR A 45 14.81 10.59 15.67
CA THR A 45 16.09 11.06 16.22
C THR A 45 16.36 12.54 15.96
N SER A 46 15.65 13.14 15.00
CA SER A 46 15.78 14.54 14.61
C SER A 46 14.50 15.01 13.95
N TYR A 47 14.16 16.28 14.13
CA TYR A 47 13.03 16.93 13.47
C TYR A 47 13.10 16.82 11.94
N GLY A 48 14.28 17.05 11.35
CA GLY A 48 14.48 16.94 9.90
C GLY A 48 14.17 15.53 9.40
N LYS A 49 14.68 14.50 10.10
CA LYS A 49 14.39 13.10 9.77
C LYS A 49 12.90 12.79 9.89
N ALA A 50 12.21 13.32 10.91
CA ALA A 50 10.77 13.16 11.05
C ALA A 50 10.01 13.74 9.85
N LEU A 51 10.40 14.94 9.39
CA LEU A 51 9.76 15.62 8.27
C LEU A 51 9.93 14.83 6.96
N PHE A 52 11.16 14.48 6.60
CA PHE A 52 11.47 13.75 5.37
C PHE A 52 10.84 12.36 5.35
N THR A 53 10.96 11.60 6.43
CA THR A 53 10.38 10.24 6.49
C THR A 53 8.86 10.28 6.42
N THR A 54 8.20 11.19 7.14
CA THR A 54 6.74 11.33 7.12
C THR A 54 6.25 11.81 5.75
N ALA A 55 6.97 12.71 5.09
CA ALA A 55 6.66 13.17 3.73
C ALA A 55 6.71 12.01 2.72
N ILE A 56 7.78 11.22 2.72
CA ILE A 56 7.92 10.05 1.83
C ILE A 56 6.82 9.03 2.10
N GLU A 57 6.52 8.75 3.38
CA GLU A 57 5.43 7.84 3.72
C GLU A 57 4.06 8.33 3.27
N LYS A 58 3.80 9.64 3.35
CA LYS A 58 2.57 10.23 2.81
C LYS A 58 2.47 10.06 1.30
N ILE A 59 3.56 10.32 0.57
CA ILE A 59 3.61 10.15 -0.89
C ILE A 59 3.37 8.68 -1.25
N LEU A 60 4.03 7.74 -0.59
CA LEU A 60 3.82 6.30 -0.81
C LEU A 60 2.38 5.87 -0.51
N MET A 61 1.77 6.40 0.55
CA MET A 61 0.38 6.12 0.89
C MET A 61 -0.60 6.71 -0.14
N LEU A 62 -0.28 7.88 -0.70
CA LEU A 62 -1.05 8.51 -1.78
C LEU A 62 -0.96 7.66 -3.06
N ILE A 63 0.25 7.28 -3.47
CA ILE A 63 0.49 6.38 -4.60
C ILE A 63 -0.29 5.07 -4.41
N ALA A 64 -0.17 4.44 -3.24
CA ALA A 64 -0.92 3.22 -2.93
C ALA A 64 -2.44 3.43 -2.95
N GLY A 65 -2.92 4.62 -2.56
CA GLY A 65 -4.33 5.00 -2.67
C GLY A 65 -4.80 5.07 -4.12
N VAL A 66 -4.04 5.75 -4.99
CA VAL A 66 -4.34 5.85 -6.43
C VAL A 66 -4.30 4.47 -7.09
N MET A 67 -3.29 3.65 -6.77
CA MET A 67 -3.20 2.28 -7.27
C MET A 67 -4.38 1.41 -6.83
N MET A 68 -4.85 1.58 -5.60
CA MET A 68 -6.02 0.84 -5.09
C MET A 68 -7.29 1.23 -5.85
N VAL A 69 -7.50 2.52 -6.13
CA VAL A 69 -8.63 3.00 -6.95
C VAL A 69 -8.52 2.48 -8.39
N ALA A 70 -7.35 2.59 -9.00
CA ALA A 70 -7.11 2.09 -10.35
C ALA A 70 -7.33 0.57 -10.47
N ALA A 71 -6.92 -0.20 -9.47
CA ALA A 71 -7.13 -1.64 -9.46
C ALA A 71 -8.61 -2.01 -9.35
N ILE A 72 -9.39 -1.27 -8.56
CA ILE A 72 -10.85 -1.45 -8.47
C ILE A 72 -11.52 -1.09 -9.81
N LEU A 73 -11.10 0.01 -10.45
CA LEU A 73 -11.62 0.40 -11.77
C LEU A 73 -11.33 -0.66 -12.82
N LEU A 74 -10.10 -1.19 -12.87
CA LEU A 74 -9.71 -2.26 -13.81
C LEU A 74 -10.55 -3.52 -13.60
N LEU A 75 -10.74 -3.91 -12.33
CA LEU A 75 -11.59 -5.04 -11.97
C LEU A 75 -13.05 -4.86 -12.45
N LEU A 76 -13.58 -3.64 -12.34
CA LEU A 76 -14.94 -3.31 -12.80
C LEU A 76 -15.05 -3.28 -14.33
N THR A 77 -14.01 -2.85 -15.03
CA THR A 77 -13.98 -2.83 -16.50
C THR A 77 -13.70 -4.19 -17.13
N GLY A 78 -13.38 -5.22 -16.33
CA GLY A 78 -13.12 -6.58 -16.81
C GLY A 78 -11.74 -6.75 -17.45
N HIS A 79 -10.76 -5.94 -17.04
CA HIS A 79 -9.37 -5.98 -17.49
C HIS A 79 -8.40 -6.46 -16.39
#